data_AF-A0A1M4EQG6-F1
#
_entry.id   AF-A0A1M4EQG6-F1
#
_cell.length_a   1.000
_cell.length_b   1.000
_cell.length_c   1.000
_cell.angle_alpha   90.00
_cell.angle_beta   90.00
_cell.angle_gamma   90.00
#
_symmetry.space_group_name_H-M   'P 1'
#
loop_
_entity.id
_entity.type
_entity.pdbx_description
1 polymer ?
#
loop_
_entity_poly.entity_id
_entity_poly.type
_entity_poly.pdbx_seq_one_letter_code
_entity_poly.pdbx_strand_id
1 'polypeptide(L)' 'MTSEEIAPGCCCTCNGSGLDGDGDTCRDCHGTGIDNHGA' A
#
# COMPACT_ATOMS: atom_id res chain seq x y z
N MET A 1 -11.64 -3.35 17.13
CA MET A 1 -11.63 -3.04 15.68
C MET A 1 -12.46 -1.79 15.46
N THR A 2 -12.02 -0.68 16.08
CA THR A 2 -12.65 0.63 15.94
C THR A 2 -11.81 1.40 14.96
N SER A 3 -12.31 1.57 13.73
CA SER A 3 -11.85 2.62 12.82
C SER A 3 -10.33 2.74 12.67
N GLU A 4 -9.67 1.63 12.29
CA GLU A 4 -8.31 1.71 11.75
C GLU A 4 -8.42 2.40 10.39
N GLU A 5 -8.11 3.69 10.40
CA GLU A 5 -7.68 4.46 9.23
C GLU A 5 -6.88 3.52 8.32
N ILE A 6 -7.39 3.26 7.12
CA ILE A 6 -6.48 3.04 5.99
C ILE A 6 -5.70 4.34 5.94
N ALA A 7 -4.51 4.36 6.54
CA ALA A 7 -3.73 5.58 6.75
C ALA A 7 -3.70 6.38 5.42
N PRO A 8 -4.04 7.67 5.42
CA PRO A 8 -4.05 8.49 4.21
C PRO A 8 -2.64 8.44 3.63
N GLY A 9 -2.50 7.74 2.50
CA GLY A 9 -1.22 7.33 1.95
C GLY A 9 -0.97 5.82 1.97
N CYS A 10 -1.94 4.93 2.19
CA CYS A 10 -1.78 3.51 1.88
C CYS A 10 -1.85 3.29 0.36
N CYS A 11 -0.89 2.54 -0.18
CA CYS A 11 -0.89 2.17 -1.60
C CYS A 11 -2.17 1.43 -1.95
N CYS A 12 -2.94 1.99 -2.89
CA CYS A 12 -4.23 1.44 -3.32
C CYS A 12 -4.08 0.08 -4.03
N THR A 13 -2.93 -0.18 -4.64
CA THR A 13 -2.63 -1.45 -5.32
C THR A 13 -2.45 -2.60 -4.33
N CYS A 14 -1.66 -2.39 -3.28
CA CYS A 14 -1.35 -3.43 -2.31
C CYS A 14 -2.11 -3.31 -0.98
N ASN A 15 -2.99 -2.31 -0.86
CA ASN A 15 -3.74 -1.99 0.37
C ASN A 15 -2.84 -1.86 1.61
N GLY A 16 -1.66 -1.27 1.46
CA GLY A 16 -0.71 -1.14 2.57
C GLY A 16 0.20 -2.33 2.82
N SER A 17 0.02 -3.46 2.14
CA SER A 17 0.82 -4.68 2.39
C SER A 17 2.25 -4.61 1.84
N GLY A 18 2.49 -3.75 0.85
CA GLY A 18 3.77 -3.71 0.14
C GLY A 18 3.98 -4.89 -0.82
N LEU A 19 3.01 -5.78 -0.99
CA LEU A 19 3.09 -6.94 -1.86
C LEU A 19 2.03 -6.87 -2.97
N ASP A 20 2.34 -7.40 -4.14
CA ASP A 20 1.35 -7.60 -5.20
C ASP A 20 0.59 -8.92 -5.02
N GLY A 21 -0.34 -9.21 -5.95
CA GLY A 21 -1.21 -10.39 -5.87
C GLY A 21 -0.48 -11.73 -5.96
N ASP A 22 0.78 -11.73 -6.41
CA ASP A 22 1.63 -12.92 -6.52
C ASP A 22 2.55 -13.07 -5.29
N GLY A 23 2.51 -12.11 -4.36
CA GLY A 23 3.38 -12.06 -3.19
C GLY A 23 4.75 -11.43 -3.48
N ASP A 24 4.95 -10.90 -4.69
CA ASP A 24 6.14 -10.14 -5.05
C ASP A 24 6.04 -8.69 -4.52
N THR A 25 7.17 -8.00 -4.48
CA THR A 25 7.21 -6.60 -4.02
C THR A 25 6.29 -5.72 -4.89
N CYS A 26 5.32 -5.05 -4.26
CA CYS A 26 4.40 -4.17 -4.96
C CYS A 26 5.18 -3.11 -5.73
N ARG A 27 5.03 -3.13 -7.07
CA ARG A 27 5.76 -2.27 -8.02
C ARG A 27 5.39 -0.80 -7.90
N ASP A 28 4.15 -0.54 -7.50
CA ASP A 28 3.57 0.80 -7.44
C ASP A 28 4.07 1.60 -6.23
N CYS A 29 4.27 0.93 -5.10
CA CYS A 29 4.84 1.53 -3.89
C CYS A 29 6.27 1.08 -3.59
N HIS A 30 6.91 0.32 -4.48
CA HIS A 30 8.22 -0.30 -4.28
C HIS A 30 8.35 -1.04 -2.92
N GLY A 31 7.31 -1.76 -2.50
CA GLY A 31 7.32 -2.50 -1.24
C GLY A 31 7.06 -1.70 0.03
N THR A 32 6.88 -0.38 -0.06
CA THR A 32 6.67 0.47 1.13
C THR A 32 5.27 0.34 1.73
N GLY A 33 4.29 -0.14 0.96
CA GLY A 33 2.88 -0.11 1.36
C GLY A 33 2.27 1.29 1.30
N ILE A 34 3.03 2.30 0.89
CA ILE A 34 2.60 3.70 0.94
C ILE A 34 2.31 4.20 -0.48
N ASP A 35 1.15 4.82 -0.67
CA ASP A 35 0.78 5.48 -1.91
C ASP A 35 1.60 6.77 -2.05
N ASN A 36 2.62 6.70 -2.90
CA ASN A 36 3.42 7.86 -3.25
C ASN A 36 2.96 8.49 -4.58
N HIS A 37 1.77 8.15 -5.11
CA HIS A 37 1.29 8.68 -6.40
C HIS A 37 0.92 10.18 -6.41
N GLY A 38 1.09 10.89 -5.29
CA GLY A 38 0.73 12.30 -5.15
C GLY A 38 1.85 13.25 -4.73
N ALA A 39 3.11 12.80 -4.67
CA ALA A 39 4.25 13.64 -4.29
C ALA A 39 4.94 14.31 -5.49
#